data_AF-A0A1F5UR55-F1
#
_entry.id   AF-A0A1F5UR55-F1
#
_cell.length_a   1.000
_cell.length_b   1.000
_cell.length_c   1.000
_cell.angle_alpha   90.00
_cell.angle_beta   90.00
_cell.angle_gamma   90.00
#
_symmetry.space_group_name_H-M   'P 1'
#
loop_
_entity.id
_entity.type
_entity.pdbx_description
1 polymer ?
#
loop_
_entity_poly.entity_id
_entity_poly.type
_entity_poly.pdbx_seq_one_letter_code
_entity_poly.pdbx_strand_id
1 'polypeptide(L)'
;MFKKNSLLEMLIVDFLLFFLLVLVHGVIIYISGSNLQTSLNKAKSTGLLYDLEEVRAKEVCKDLSPKENIAELLKSYRAEGWWSAALWTDVSQKKIEGDIEWSKEEKKLFYKVSGKFDKYGKNKEAIKNILKKKQGTINLLYKMADCKGYYMELDKEFPLFTPMPELLKIRETAELMQVKMLVDIREGKENEAFDDLRKMFRWNEMLNYRASSTLLGSMIRIAVNGINLDVTDKLIKNSNLSNNNLDELLKQLIKTEKLEYEGLTSSLNMERLLQQDIIKRGIASELENRSKTLPAKIMYNVFMYIIKPLNNIERIFQNEYFYVLIKNAKQPVFTLEKEIKIPRYFIMSNILLPDMLKITKQAYIERNKIRLAIVKILLKMYKNKIGFYPENLSELKNAAGYDVPSDIMKGGDFYYKKMDKTYELKTLYEEK
;
A
#
# COMPACT_ATOMS: atom_id res chain seq x y z
N MET A 1 12.34 -5.52 72.33
CA MET A 1 12.88 -4.22 71.87
C MET A 1 13.52 -4.41 70.50
N PHE A 2 12.77 -4.26 69.41
CA PHE A 2 13.37 -4.09 68.09
C PHE A 2 14.02 -2.69 68.05
N LYS A 3 15.31 -2.63 67.71
CA LYS A 3 16.12 -1.40 67.73
C LYS A 3 15.48 -0.36 66.80
N LYS A 4 15.02 0.76 67.37
CA LYS A 4 14.45 1.92 66.66
C LYS A 4 15.35 2.45 65.52
N ASN A 5 16.65 2.14 65.55
CA ASN A 5 17.62 2.51 64.51
C ASN A 5 17.43 1.75 63.18
N SER A 6 16.84 0.54 63.18
CA SER A 6 16.72 -0.26 61.95
C SER A 6 15.70 0.29 60.96
N LEU A 7 14.68 1.01 61.43
CA LEU A 7 13.66 1.61 60.56
C LEU A 7 14.23 2.83 59.82
N LEU A 8 15.03 3.66 60.50
CA LEU A 8 15.64 4.85 59.89
C LEU A 8 16.70 4.47 58.85
N GLU A 9 17.53 3.47 59.15
CA GLU A 9 18.51 2.93 58.20
C GLU A 9 17.83 2.36 56.95
N MET A 10 16.73 1.61 57.11
CA MET A 10 15.93 1.08 56.00
C MET A 10 15.36 2.21 55.13
N LEU A 11 14.77 3.25 55.75
CA LEU A 11 14.23 4.41 55.03
C LEU A 11 15.32 5.19 54.28
N ILE A 12 16.53 5.31 54.84
CA ILE A 12 17.66 5.96 54.18
C ILE A 12 18.12 5.15 52.96
N VAL A 13 18.23 3.82 53.09
CA VAL A 13 18.63 2.94 51.99
C VAL A 13 17.60 2.98 50.86
N ASP A 14 16.31 2.89 51.19
CA ASP A 14 15.22 2.97 50.21
C ASP A 14 15.18 4.33 49.50
N PHE A 15 15.40 5.42 50.24
CA PHE A 15 15.49 6.77 49.67
C PHE A 15 16.69 6.91 48.72
N LEU A 16 17.87 6.39 49.09
CA LEU A 16 19.06 6.42 48.24
C LEU A 16 18.89 5.57 46.98
N LEU A 17 18.28 4.39 47.09
CA LEU A 17 17.95 3.54 45.95
C LEU A 17 16.96 4.23 45.01
N PHE A 18 15.93 4.86 45.56
CA PHE A 18 14.98 5.66 44.78
C PHE A 18 15.67 6.81 44.05
N PHE A 19 16.54 7.57 44.75
CA PHE A 19 17.28 8.68 44.15
C PHE A 19 18.23 8.22 43.04
N LEU A 20 18.93 7.11 43.24
CA LEU A 20 19.78 6.50 42.21
C LEU A 20 18.97 6.07 40.98
N LEU A 21 17.80 5.46 41.19
CA LEU A 21 16.89 5.09 40.11
C LEU A 21 16.42 6.31 39.31
N VAL A 22 16.10 7.41 39.98
CA VAL A 22 15.75 8.70 39.35
C VAL A 22 16.93 9.25 38.55
N LEU A 23 18.15 9.24 39.09
CA LEU A 23 19.34 9.71 38.37
C LEU A 23 19.63 8.86 37.13
N VAL A 24 19.64 7.53 37.25
CA VAL A 24 19.87 6.61 36.12
C VAL A 24 18.79 6.80 35.06
N HIS A 25 17.52 6.92 35.45
CA HIS A 25 16.44 7.22 34.51
C HIS A 25 16.63 8.59 33.84
N GLY A 26 17.00 9.63 34.58
CA GLY A 26 17.27 10.96 34.03
C GLY A 26 18.35 10.91 32.95
N VAL A 27 19.43 10.15 33.19
CA VAL A 27 20.50 9.93 32.20
C VAL A 27 19.97 9.16 30.99
N ILE A 28 19.21 8.09 31.18
CA ILE A 28 18.62 7.32 30.06
C ILE A 28 17.65 8.18 29.23
N ILE A 29 16.83 9.01 29.87
CA ILE A 29 15.92 9.95 29.20
C ILE A 29 16.71 10.96 28.38
N TYR A 30 17.78 11.52 28.95
CA TYR A 30 18.63 12.48 28.25
C TYR A 30 19.32 11.86 27.04
N ILE A 31 19.96 10.70 27.22
CA ILE A 31 20.67 9.99 26.14
C ILE A 31 19.68 9.56 25.05
N SER A 32 18.55 8.94 25.43
CA SER A 32 17.52 8.52 24.46
C SER A 32 16.89 9.71 23.73
N GLY A 33 16.66 10.83 24.41
CA GLY A 33 16.18 12.06 23.80
C GLY A 33 17.17 12.64 22.77
N SER A 34 18.45 12.72 23.14
CA SER A 34 19.52 13.22 22.26
C SER A 34 19.71 12.32 21.03
N ASN A 35 19.72 11.00 21.22
CA ASN A 35 19.80 10.03 20.13
C ASN A 35 18.58 10.10 19.20
N LEU A 36 17.38 10.29 19.76
CA LEU A 36 16.17 10.49 18.96
C LEU A 36 16.27 11.76 18.12
N GLN A 37 16.72 12.88 18.69
CA GLN A 37 16.89 14.12 17.93
C GLN A 37 17.92 13.94 16.80
N THR A 38 19.01 13.23 17.07
CA THR A 38 20.04 12.91 16.08
C THR A 38 19.47 12.05 14.94
N SER A 39 18.71 11.01 15.26
CA SER A 39 18.04 10.14 14.29
C SER A 39 17.03 10.91 13.43
N LEU A 40 16.23 11.80 14.05
CA LEU A 40 15.28 12.66 13.36
C LEU A 40 15.98 13.68 12.44
N ASN A 41 17.07 14.29 12.90
CA ASN A 41 17.89 15.20 12.08
C ASN A 41 18.51 14.49 10.88
N LYS A 42 18.99 13.25 11.07
CA LYS A 42 19.48 12.40 9.98
C LYS A 42 18.37 12.12 8.96
N ALA A 43 17.18 11.72 9.40
CA ALA A 43 16.04 11.51 8.51
C ALA A 43 15.73 12.78 7.68
N LYS A 44 15.71 13.94 8.33
CA LYS A 44 15.51 15.25 7.68
C LYS A 44 16.58 15.54 6.62
N SER A 45 17.85 15.32 6.94
CA SER A 45 18.97 15.54 6.00
C SER A 45 18.90 14.65 4.75
N THR A 46 18.18 13.53 4.82
CA THR A 46 17.98 12.60 3.70
C THR A 46 16.71 12.87 2.89
N GLY A 47 16.01 13.97 3.17
CA GLY A 47 14.80 14.39 2.47
C GLY A 47 13.52 13.65 2.90
N LEU A 48 13.56 12.89 4.00
CA LEU A 48 12.34 12.32 4.59
C LEU A 48 11.55 13.42 5.30
N LEU A 49 10.22 13.41 5.16
CA LEU A 49 9.33 14.35 5.85
C LEU A 49 9.49 14.22 7.36
N TYR A 50 9.45 15.32 8.10
CA TYR A 50 9.86 15.31 9.51
C TYR A 50 8.69 15.12 10.48
N ASP A 51 7.52 15.65 10.14
CA ASP A 51 6.30 15.55 10.95
C ASP A 51 5.03 15.48 10.08
N LEU A 52 3.90 15.14 10.71
CA LEU A 52 2.60 15.07 10.04
C LEU A 52 2.05 16.46 9.65
N GLU A 53 2.53 17.54 10.27
CA GLU A 53 2.06 18.89 9.91
C GLU A 53 2.66 19.34 8.57
N GLU A 54 3.93 19.02 8.32
CA GLU A 54 4.60 19.18 7.02
C GLU A 54 3.90 18.37 5.93
N VAL A 55 3.42 17.16 6.26
CA VAL A 55 2.59 16.36 5.34
C VAL A 55 1.29 17.11 5.05
N ARG A 56 0.55 17.49 6.09
CA ARG A 56 -0.75 18.19 6.00
C ARG A 56 -0.67 19.54 5.30
N ALA A 57 0.45 20.25 5.45
CA ALA A 57 0.71 21.52 4.78
C ALA A 57 1.05 21.34 3.29
N LYS A 58 1.59 20.17 2.92
CA LYS A 58 1.93 19.80 1.53
C LYS A 58 0.84 18.97 0.84
N GLU A 59 -0.33 18.77 1.46
CA GLU A 59 -1.47 18.08 0.87
C GLU A 59 -2.08 18.94 -0.24
N VAL A 60 -1.58 18.73 -1.46
CA VAL A 60 -2.02 19.40 -2.71
C VAL A 60 -3.52 19.18 -3.02
N CYS A 61 -4.17 18.23 -2.34
CA CYS A 61 -5.54 17.82 -2.64
C CYS A 61 -6.61 18.47 -1.75
N LYS A 62 -6.26 19.37 -0.82
CA LYS A 62 -7.27 20.12 -0.03
C LYS A 62 -8.16 21.00 -0.90
N ASP A 63 -7.69 21.38 -2.08
CA ASP A 63 -8.43 22.21 -3.03
C ASP A 63 -9.30 21.39 -4.00
N LEU A 64 -9.32 20.05 -3.88
CA LEU A 64 -10.21 19.22 -4.71
C LEU A 64 -11.66 19.49 -4.29
N SER A 65 -12.50 19.90 -5.24
CA SER A 65 -13.93 19.94 -4.99
C SER A 65 -14.45 18.52 -4.70
N PRO A 66 -15.57 18.35 -3.96
CA PRO A 66 -16.15 17.04 -3.70
C PRO A 66 -16.42 16.20 -4.96
N LYS A 67 -16.70 16.83 -6.10
CA LYS A 67 -16.90 16.15 -7.40
C LYS A 67 -15.60 15.65 -8.04
N GLU A 68 -14.47 16.20 -7.64
CA GLU A 68 -13.14 15.85 -8.14
C GLU A 68 -12.39 14.87 -7.23
N ASN A 69 -12.98 14.54 -6.08
CA ASN A 69 -12.42 13.61 -5.09
C ASN A 69 -13.11 12.25 -5.14
N ILE A 70 -12.32 11.21 -5.44
CA ILE A 70 -12.79 9.82 -5.48
C ILE A 70 -13.42 9.38 -4.14
N ALA A 71 -12.89 9.81 -3.00
CA ALA A 71 -13.38 9.38 -1.70
C ALA A 71 -14.84 9.81 -1.48
N GLU A 72 -15.21 11.02 -1.90
CA GLU A 72 -16.59 11.53 -1.82
C GLU A 72 -17.55 10.75 -2.73
N LEU A 73 -17.09 10.37 -3.93
CA LEU A 73 -17.88 9.48 -4.78
C LEU A 73 -18.09 8.11 -4.13
N LEU A 74 -17.09 7.55 -3.45
CA LEU A 74 -17.19 6.26 -2.76
C LEU A 74 -18.06 6.32 -1.48
N LYS A 75 -18.14 7.47 -0.83
CA LYS A 75 -19.06 7.70 0.29
C LYS A 75 -20.52 7.66 -0.14
N SER A 76 -20.83 8.11 -1.36
CA SER A 76 -22.18 8.01 -1.93
C SER A 76 -22.63 6.55 -2.21
N TYR A 77 -21.74 5.58 -2.01
CA TYR A 77 -21.95 4.18 -2.32
C TYR A 77 -22.01 3.29 -1.08
N ARG A 78 -23.04 2.44 -0.96
CA ARG A 78 -23.14 1.46 0.12
C ARG A 78 -22.30 0.22 -0.20
N ALA A 79 -21.43 -0.19 0.72
CA ALA A 79 -20.91 -1.55 0.75
C ALA A 79 -21.04 -2.04 2.19
N GLU A 80 -21.98 -2.94 2.45
CA GLU A 80 -21.97 -3.71 3.69
C GLU A 80 -20.94 -4.85 3.51
N GLY A 81 -19.67 -4.50 3.62
CA GLY A 81 -18.59 -5.48 3.64
C GLY A 81 -18.47 -6.09 5.03
N TRP A 82 -18.34 -7.41 5.11
CA TRP A 82 -18.25 -8.24 6.33
C TRP A 82 -17.26 -7.79 7.43
N TRP A 83 -16.35 -6.85 7.16
CA TRP A 83 -15.45 -6.30 8.18
C TRP A 83 -16.03 -5.13 8.98
N SER A 84 -17.06 -4.43 8.48
CA SER A 84 -17.70 -3.35 9.26
C SER A 84 -18.60 -3.90 10.38
N ALA A 85 -19.16 -5.11 10.20
CA ALA A 85 -20.10 -5.71 11.15
C ALA A 85 -19.45 -6.23 12.45
N ALA A 86 -18.13 -6.47 12.47
CA ALA A 86 -17.48 -7.08 13.64
C ALA A 86 -16.99 -6.07 14.70
N LEU A 87 -16.95 -4.77 14.38
CA LEU A 87 -16.50 -3.75 15.34
C LEU A 87 -17.43 -2.54 15.47
N TRP A 88 -18.35 -2.28 14.53
CA TRP A 88 -19.16 -1.06 14.57
C TRP A 88 -20.58 -1.31 14.03
N THR A 89 -21.46 -1.76 14.92
CA THR A 89 -22.92 -1.69 14.76
C THR A 89 -23.41 -0.27 15.07
N ASP A 90 -24.47 0.15 14.38
CA ASP A 90 -25.25 1.38 14.56
C ASP A 90 -24.80 2.67 13.84
N VAL A 91 -24.85 2.65 12.51
CA VAL A 91 -25.31 3.85 11.79
C VAL A 91 -26.45 3.45 10.86
N SER A 92 -27.67 3.77 11.29
CA SER A 92 -28.88 3.67 10.48
C SER A 92 -28.75 4.58 9.25
N GLN A 93 -28.52 4.02 8.06
CA GLN A 93 -28.49 4.80 6.81
C GLN A 93 -29.41 4.21 5.74
N LYS A 94 -30.17 5.12 5.11
CA LYS A 94 -31.20 4.87 4.09
C LYS A 94 -30.62 4.10 2.90
N LYS A 95 -31.40 3.13 2.43
CA LYS A 95 -31.15 2.26 1.28
C LYS A 95 -31.08 3.10 -0.02
N ILE A 96 -29.93 3.15 -0.68
CA ILE A 96 -29.78 3.67 -2.04
C ILE A 96 -29.59 2.45 -2.97
N GLU A 97 -30.27 2.44 -4.11
CA GLU A 97 -30.22 1.34 -5.08
C GLU A 97 -28.84 1.22 -5.75
N GLY A 98 -28.27 0.00 -5.75
CA GLY A 98 -27.07 -0.36 -6.51
C GLY A 98 -25.96 -1.04 -5.70
N ASP A 99 -26.23 -2.00 -4.83
CA ASP A 99 -25.18 -2.59 -3.97
C ASP A 99 -23.99 -3.18 -4.77
N ILE A 100 -22.74 -2.91 -4.32
CA ILE A 100 -21.50 -3.54 -4.84
C ILE A 100 -21.41 -5.00 -4.41
N GLU A 101 -22.16 -5.40 -3.39
CA GLU A 101 -22.04 -6.72 -2.76
C GLU A 101 -22.21 -7.86 -3.75
N TRP A 102 -21.24 -8.76 -3.75
CA TRP A 102 -21.25 -9.97 -4.56
C TRP A 102 -21.88 -11.11 -3.75
N SER A 103 -22.88 -11.77 -4.32
CA SER A 103 -23.38 -13.04 -3.78
C SER A 103 -22.26 -14.08 -3.76
N LYS A 104 -22.38 -15.10 -2.90
CA LYS A 104 -21.41 -16.20 -2.84
C LYS A 104 -21.27 -16.91 -4.20
N GLU A 105 -22.38 -17.02 -4.92
CA GLU A 105 -22.47 -17.60 -6.27
C GLU A 105 -21.80 -16.69 -7.29
N GLU A 106 -22.04 -15.37 -7.23
CA GLU A 106 -21.40 -14.39 -8.10
C GLU A 106 -19.87 -14.39 -7.89
N LYS A 107 -19.38 -14.45 -6.64
CA LYS A 107 -17.93 -14.60 -6.32
C LYS A 107 -17.36 -15.90 -6.88
N LYS A 108 -18.07 -17.03 -6.70
CA LYS A 108 -17.65 -18.33 -7.24
C LYS A 108 -17.60 -18.29 -8.76
N LEU A 109 -18.49 -17.55 -9.41
CA LEU A 109 -18.49 -17.34 -10.85
C LEU A 109 -17.31 -16.47 -11.29
N PHE A 110 -17.06 -15.36 -10.59
CA PHE A 110 -15.91 -14.47 -10.77
C PHE A 110 -14.60 -15.27 -10.77
N TYR A 111 -14.31 -16.00 -9.69
CA TYR A 111 -13.07 -16.78 -9.56
C TYR A 111 -12.92 -17.86 -10.64
N LYS A 112 -14.04 -18.41 -11.12
CA LYS A 112 -14.01 -19.37 -12.25
C LYS A 112 -13.59 -18.70 -13.56
N VAL A 113 -14.02 -17.46 -13.79
CA VAL A 113 -13.76 -16.71 -15.03
C VAL A 113 -12.36 -16.11 -15.02
N SER A 114 -11.96 -15.48 -13.91
CA SER A 114 -10.61 -14.91 -13.74
C SER A 114 -9.55 -16.02 -13.69
N GLY A 115 -9.78 -17.09 -12.92
CA GLY A 115 -8.82 -18.19 -12.78
C GLY A 115 -8.76 -19.13 -13.98
N LYS A 116 -9.84 -19.26 -14.75
CA LYS A 116 -9.90 -20.13 -15.94
C LYS A 116 -10.71 -19.43 -17.02
N PHE A 117 -10.03 -18.55 -17.76
CA PHE A 117 -10.59 -17.77 -18.87
C PHE A 117 -11.56 -18.63 -19.71
N ASP A 118 -11.16 -19.85 -20.10
CA ASP A 118 -11.92 -20.79 -20.94
C ASP A 118 -13.30 -21.20 -20.40
N LYS A 119 -13.55 -21.07 -19.09
CA LYS A 119 -14.83 -21.39 -18.46
C LYS A 119 -15.91 -20.35 -18.68
N TYR A 120 -15.60 -19.19 -19.27
CA TYR A 120 -16.60 -18.19 -19.62
C TYR A 120 -17.69 -18.75 -20.54
N GLY A 121 -17.36 -19.61 -21.51
CA GLY A 121 -18.35 -20.16 -22.45
C GLY A 121 -19.53 -20.85 -21.74
N LYS A 122 -19.27 -21.58 -20.65
CA LYS A 122 -20.30 -22.27 -19.86
C LYS A 122 -21.14 -21.35 -18.98
N ASN A 123 -20.69 -20.12 -18.75
CA ASN A 123 -21.28 -19.19 -17.76
C ASN A 123 -21.65 -17.83 -18.37
N LYS A 124 -21.62 -17.71 -19.70
CA LYS A 124 -21.72 -16.45 -20.44
C LYS A 124 -22.91 -15.60 -20.01
N GLU A 125 -24.11 -16.17 -20.02
CA GLU A 125 -25.35 -15.44 -19.70
C GLU A 125 -25.40 -14.99 -18.24
N ALA A 126 -24.94 -15.85 -17.31
CA ALA A 126 -24.88 -15.48 -15.89
C ALA A 126 -23.95 -14.28 -15.66
N ILE A 127 -22.80 -14.24 -16.35
CA ILE A 127 -21.84 -13.12 -16.25
C ILE A 127 -22.43 -11.84 -16.85
N LYS A 128 -23.07 -11.94 -18.02
CA LYS A 128 -23.74 -10.79 -18.64
C LYS A 128 -24.83 -10.21 -17.76
N ASN A 129 -25.61 -11.07 -17.09
CA ASN A 129 -26.64 -10.63 -16.15
C ASN A 129 -26.04 -9.91 -14.95
N ILE A 130 -24.92 -10.38 -14.40
CA ILE A 130 -24.20 -9.69 -13.33
C ILE A 130 -23.71 -8.32 -13.79
N LEU A 131 -23.05 -8.23 -14.95
CA LEU A 131 -22.56 -6.95 -15.48
C LEU A 131 -23.71 -5.97 -15.72
N LYS A 132 -24.83 -6.43 -16.28
CA LYS A 132 -26.05 -5.63 -16.47
C LYS A 132 -26.61 -5.13 -15.14
N LYS A 133 -26.71 -6.00 -14.13
CA LYS A 133 -27.16 -5.64 -12.77
C LYS A 133 -26.23 -4.61 -12.11
N LYS A 134 -24.93 -4.67 -12.40
CA LYS A 134 -23.90 -3.81 -11.82
C LYS A 134 -23.54 -2.59 -12.69
N GLN A 135 -24.29 -2.31 -13.75
CA GLN A 135 -23.98 -1.23 -14.70
C GLN A 135 -23.89 0.16 -14.03
N GLY A 136 -24.70 0.42 -12.99
CA GLY A 136 -24.60 1.65 -12.20
C GLY A 136 -23.23 1.84 -11.56
N THR A 137 -22.69 0.78 -10.95
CA THR A 137 -21.32 0.71 -10.41
C THR A 137 -20.28 1.02 -11.49
N ILE A 138 -20.41 0.37 -12.65
CA ILE A 138 -19.46 0.53 -13.78
C ILE A 138 -19.46 1.98 -14.27
N ASN A 139 -20.63 2.59 -14.42
CA ASN A 139 -20.75 3.98 -14.84
C ASN A 139 -20.14 4.94 -13.81
N LEU A 140 -20.26 4.63 -12.51
CA LEU A 140 -19.61 5.43 -11.47
C LEU A 140 -18.08 5.32 -11.55
N LEU A 141 -17.53 4.15 -11.85
CA LEU A 141 -16.09 3.99 -12.01
C LEU A 141 -15.54 4.83 -13.15
N TYR A 142 -16.28 4.92 -14.25
CA TYR A 142 -15.91 5.79 -15.34
C TYR A 142 -15.83 7.25 -14.87
N LYS A 143 -16.80 7.70 -14.06
CA LYS A 143 -16.74 9.03 -13.43
C LYS A 143 -15.54 9.17 -12.49
N MET A 144 -15.20 8.15 -11.71
CA MET A 144 -14.03 8.16 -10.82
C MET A 144 -12.72 8.24 -11.59
N ALA A 145 -12.63 7.58 -12.75
CA ALA A 145 -11.48 7.68 -13.64
C ALA A 145 -11.31 9.10 -14.20
N ASP A 146 -12.36 9.93 -14.19
CA ASP A 146 -12.32 11.34 -14.60
C ASP A 146 -12.00 12.32 -13.47
N CYS A 147 -11.98 11.85 -12.21
CA CYS A 147 -11.58 12.68 -11.07
C CYS A 147 -10.12 13.17 -11.19
N LYS A 148 -9.76 14.11 -10.33
CA LYS A 148 -8.39 14.66 -10.29
C LYS A 148 -7.51 13.92 -9.29
N GLY A 149 -8.10 13.33 -8.25
CA GLY A 149 -7.37 12.55 -7.26
C GLY A 149 -8.26 11.86 -6.22
N TYR A 150 -7.61 11.14 -5.32
CA TYR A 150 -8.22 10.61 -4.10
C TYR A 150 -7.67 11.37 -2.89
N TYR A 151 -8.56 11.90 -2.06
CA TYR A 151 -8.22 12.53 -0.79
C TYR A 151 -9.16 12.03 0.30
N MET A 152 -8.58 11.57 1.41
CA MET A 152 -9.33 11.23 2.60
C MET A 152 -8.71 11.99 3.77
N GLU A 153 -9.53 12.75 4.47
CA GLU A 153 -9.08 13.41 5.70
C GLU A 153 -8.85 12.33 6.76
N LEU A 154 -7.62 12.26 7.28
CA LEU A 154 -7.29 11.40 8.40
C LEU A 154 -7.98 11.92 9.65
N ASP A 155 -8.51 11.00 10.45
CA ASP A 155 -9.07 11.33 11.76
C ASP A 155 -8.00 12.08 12.58
N LYS A 156 -8.36 13.24 13.09
CA LYS A 156 -7.44 14.11 13.84
C LYS A 156 -7.12 13.54 15.21
N GLU A 157 -8.03 12.77 15.80
CA GLU A 157 -7.88 12.14 17.10
C GLU A 157 -7.19 10.78 16.96
N PHE A 158 -7.58 9.98 15.96
CA PHE A 158 -7.12 8.60 15.77
C PHE A 158 -6.68 8.28 14.33
N PRO A 159 -5.60 8.91 13.83
CA PRO A 159 -5.24 8.84 12.41
C PRO A 159 -4.87 7.43 11.91
N LEU A 160 -4.31 6.56 12.76
CA LEU A 160 -4.02 5.16 12.39
C LEU A 160 -5.25 4.27 12.34
N PHE A 161 -6.27 4.62 13.11
CA PHE A 161 -7.53 3.88 13.16
C PHE A 161 -8.58 4.48 12.24
N THR A 162 -8.22 5.46 11.39
CA THR A 162 -9.14 6.02 10.41
C THR A 162 -9.65 4.86 9.54
N PRO A 163 -10.94 4.52 9.64
CA PRO A 163 -11.49 3.43 8.87
C PRO A 163 -11.39 3.82 7.39
N MET A 164 -10.92 2.90 6.56
CA MET A 164 -10.81 3.11 5.11
C MET A 164 -11.68 2.11 4.33
N PRO A 165 -13.00 1.99 4.62
CA PRO A 165 -13.87 1.05 3.92
C PRO A 165 -13.94 1.33 2.41
N GLU A 166 -13.75 2.58 2.00
CA GLU A 166 -13.69 3.01 0.59
C GLU A 166 -12.56 2.30 -0.16
N LEU A 167 -11.43 2.02 0.49
CA LEU A 167 -10.29 1.33 -0.12
C LEU A 167 -10.61 -0.13 -0.48
N LEU A 168 -11.45 -0.82 0.32
CA LEU A 168 -11.91 -2.17 -0.03
C LEU A 168 -12.87 -2.15 -1.23
N LYS A 169 -13.76 -1.16 -1.30
CA LYS A 169 -14.67 -0.97 -2.44
C LYS A 169 -13.89 -0.79 -3.74
N ILE A 170 -12.76 -0.09 -3.69
CA ILE A 170 -11.88 0.10 -4.86
C ILE A 170 -11.45 -1.27 -5.41
N ARG A 171 -10.96 -2.18 -4.56
CA ARG A 171 -10.55 -3.51 -5.01
C ARG A 171 -11.70 -4.32 -5.59
N GLU A 172 -12.84 -4.40 -4.90
CA GLU A 172 -14.01 -5.17 -5.38
C GLU A 172 -14.50 -4.65 -6.73
N THR A 173 -14.37 -3.35 -6.94
CA THR A 173 -14.81 -2.72 -8.16
C THR A 173 -13.78 -2.87 -9.30
N ALA A 174 -12.49 -2.93 -8.99
CA ALA A 174 -11.45 -3.36 -9.92
C ALA A 174 -11.69 -4.80 -10.42
N GLU A 175 -12.09 -5.70 -9.53
CA GLU A 175 -12.47 -7.08 -9.87
C GLU A 175 -13.68 -7.10 -10.83
N LEU A 176 -14.70 -6.27 -10.61
CA LEU A 176 -15.83 -6.13 -11.54
C LEU A 176 -15.38 -5.67 -12.94
N MET A 177 -14.50 -4.66 -13.00
CA MET A 177 -13.95 -4.15 -14.26
C MET A 177 -13.10 -5.19 -14.98
N GLN A 178 -12.32 -5.99 -14.24
CA GLN A 178 -11.61 -7.13 -14.81
C GLN A 178 -12.56 -8.09 -15.52
N VAL A 179 -13.67 -8.48 -14.89
CA VAL A 179 -14.65 -9.36 -15.56
C VAL A 179 -15.13 -8.73 -16.85
N LYS A 180 -15.55 -7.47 -16.80
CA LYS A 180 -16.05 -6.75 -17.98
C LYS A 180 -15.02 -6.77 -19.12
N MET A 181 -13.78 -6.37 -18.84
CA MET A 181 -12.70 -6.36 -19.84
C MET A 181 -12.41 -7.76 -20.39
N LEU A 182 -12.40 -8.80 -19.54
CA LEU A 182 -12.22 -10.18 -19.98
C LEU A 182 -13.37 -10.68 -20.87
N VAL A 183 -14.60 -10.23 -20.62
CA VAL A 183 -15.74 -10.48 -21.51
C VAL A 183 -15.56 -9.77 -22.84
N ASP A 184 -15.20 -8.49 -22.82
CA ASP A 184 -15.03 -7.68 -24.03
C ASP A 184 -13.91 -8.25 -24.92
N ILE A 185 -12.78 -8.66 -24.34
CA ILE A 185 -11.71 -9.37 -25.07
C ILE A 185 -12.23 -10.62 -25.78
N ARG A 186 -13.13 -11.38 -25.15
CA ARG A 186 -13.70 -12.60 -25.75
C ARG A 186 -14.73 -12.32 -26.84
N GLU A 187 -15.42 -11.20 -26.75
CA GLU A 187 -16.42 -10.80 -27.72
C GLU A 187 -15.82 -10.04 -28.91
N GLY A 188 -14.48 -9.94 -29.00
CA GLY A 188 -13.80 -9.17 -30.06
C GLY A 188 -14.00 -7.66 -29.91
N LYS A 189 -14.25 -7.19 -28.69
CA LYS A 189 -14.39 -5.77 -28.31
C LYS A 189 -13.11 -5.30 -27.63
N GLU A 190 -11.97 -5.51 -28.30
CA GLU A 190 -10.67 -5.34 -27.64
C GLU A 190 -10.31 -3.87 -27.43
N ASN A 191 -10.88 -2.97 -28.23
CA ASN A 191 -10.73 -1.52 -28.05
C ASN A 191 -11.49 -1.04 -26.79
N GLU A 192 -12.70 -1.54 -26.56
CA GLU A 192 -13.47 -1.23 -25.35
C GLU A 192 -12.77 -1.76 -24.10
N ALA A 193 -12.24 -2.99 -24.15
CA ALA A 193 -11.43 -3.55 -23.08
C ALA A 193 -10.16 -2.73 -22.82
N PHE A 194 -9.50 -2.25 -23.88
CA PHE A 194 -8.33 -1.40 -23.80
C PHE A 194 -8.64 -0.04 -23.16
N ASP A 195 -9.72 0.62 -23.58
CA ASP A 195 -10.15 1.89 -23.01
C ASP A 195 -10.50 1.77 -21.53
N ASP A 196 -11.09 0.66 -21.12
CA ASP A 196 -11.39 0.39 -19.71
C ASP A 196 -10.13 0.08 -18.90
N LEU A 197 -9.16 -0.62 -19.49
CA LEU A 197 -7.87 -0.86 -18.89
C LEU A 197 -7.12 0.47 -18.66
N ARG A 198 -7.19 1.40 -19.63
CA ARG A 198 -6.63 2.75 -19.48
C ARG A 198 -7.26 3.51 -18.31
N LYS A 199 -8.60 3.47 -18.18
CA LYS A 199 -9.30 4.08 -17.04
C LYS A 199 -8.88 3.45 -15.71
N MET A 200 -8.73 2.12 -15.68
CA MET A 200 -8.28 1.37 -14.51
C MET A 200 -6.85 1.74 -14.08
N PHE A 201 -5.93 1.93 -15.03
CA PHE A 201 -4.59 2.43 -14.71
C PHE A 201 -4.66 3.86 -14.16
N ARG A 202 -5.36 4.78 -14.84
CA ARG A 202 -5.53 6.16 -14.37
C ARG A 202 -6.11 6.21 -12.95
N TRP A 203 -7.08 5.36 -12.65
CA TRP A 203 -7.64 5.25 -11.31
C TRP A 203 -6.60 4.82 -10.27
N ASN A 204 -5.77 3.82 -10.59
CA ASN A 204 -4.68 3.41 -9.72
C ASN A 204 -3.64 4.52 -9.50
N GLU A 205 -3.37 5.35 -10.51
CA GLU A 205 -2.50 6.53 -10.36
C GLU A 205 -3.07 7.52 -9.35
N MET A 206 -4.40 7.71 -9.32
CA MET A 206 -5.04 8.62 -8.38
C MET A 206 -4.95 8.13 -6.92
N LEU A 207 -4.79 6.83 -6.69
CA LEU A 207 -4.52 6.30 -5.36
C LEU A 207 -3.08 6.59 -4.90
N ASN A 208 -2.20 7.03 -5.80
CA ASN A 208 -0.83 7.40 -5.47
C ASN A 208 -0.67 8.84 -4.96
N TYR A 209 -1.76 9.62 -4.89
CA TYR A 209 -1.69 10.95 -4.32
C TYR A 209 -1.33 10.89 -2.82
N ARG A 210 -0.60 11.90 -2.34
CA ARG A 210 0.04 11.91 -1.00
C ARG A 210 -0.93 11.68 0.17
N ALA A 211 -2.20 12.04 0.02
CA ALA A 211 -3.21 11.87 1.05
C ALA A 211 -3.71 10.41 1.22
N SER A 212 -3.56 9.56 0.20
CA SER A 212 -3.79 8.10 0.29
C SER A 212 -2.51 7.29 0.46
N SER A 213 -1.37 7.95 0.67
CA SER A 213 -0.08 7.30 0.88
C SER A 213 0.02 6.72 2.29
N THR A 214 -0.95 5.93 2.72
CA THR A 214 -0.79 4.99 3.84
C THR A 214 -0.32 3.66 3.27
N LEU A 215 0.16 2.76 4.14
CA LEU A 215 0.51 1.41 3.71
C LEU A 215 -0.71 0.66 3.19
N LEU A 216 -1.88 0.84 3.82
CA LEU A 216 -3.13 0.24 3.36
C LEU A 216 -3.48 0.71 1.93
N GLY A 217 -3.33 2.00 1.64
CA GLY A 217 -3.46 2.53 0.28
C GLY A 217 -2.51 1.85 -0.70
N SER A 218 -1.24 1.66 -0.32
CA SER A 218 -0.26 0.93 -1.12
C SER A 218 -0.65 -0.54 -1.35
N MET A 219 -1.21 -1.23 -0.35
CA MET A 219 -1.66 -2.61 -0.49
C MET A 219 -2.81 -2.75 -1.50
N ILE A 220 -3.76 -1.83 -1.47
CA ILE A 220 -4.87 -1.82 -2.44
C ILE A 220 -4.35 -1.52 -3.84
N ARG A 221 -3.42 -0.58 -3.99
CA ARG A 221 -2.79 -0.30 -5.29
C ARG A 221 -2.08 -1.51 -5.87
N ILE A 222 -1.29 -2.21 -5.07
CA ILE A 222 -0.63 -3.46 -5.45
C ILE A 222 -1.68 -4.48 -5.93
N ALA A 223 -2.79 -4.64 -5.19
CA ALA A 223 -3.86 -5.55 -5.58
C ALA A 223 -4.53 -5.15 -6.91
N VAL A 224 -4.87 -3.87 -7.09
CA VAL A 224 -5.47 -3.33 -8.32
C VAL A 224 -4.52 -3.45 -9.51
N ASN A 225 -3.21 -3.21 -9.32
CA ASN A 225 -2.22 -3.45 -10.36
C ASN A 225 -2.13 -4.92 -10.76
N GLY A 226 -2.15 -5.84 -9.79
CA GLY A 226 -2.19 -7.27 -10.10
C GLY A 226 -3.38 -7.64 -11.00
N ILE A 227 -4.54 -7.04 -10.73
CA ILE A 227 -5.75 -7.17 -11.57
C ILE A 227 -5.51 -6.59 -12.98
N ASN A 228 -5.01 -5.36 -13.07
CA ASN A 228 -4.75 -4.68 -14.35
C ASN A 228 -3.73 -5.45 -15.20
N LEU A 229 -2.70 -6.03 -14.58
CA LEU A 229 -1.66 -6.78 -15.26
C LEU A 229 -2.13 -8.15 -15.76
N ASP A 230 -3.03 -8.81 -15.03
CA ASP A 230 -3.68 -10.03 -15.52
C ASP A 230 -4.49 -9.73 -16.80
N VAL A 231 -5.30 -8.67 -16.79
CA VAL A 231 -6.04 -8.23 -17.99
C VAL A 231 -5.09 -7.85 -19.11
N THR A 232 -4.01 -7.13 -18.80
CA THR A 232 -2.97 -6.76 -19.77
C THR A 232 -2.37 -8.00 -20.46
N ASP A 233 -2.04 -9.04 -19.70
CA ASP A 233 -1.52 -10.29 -20.26
C ASP A 233 -2.54 -10.98 -21.17
N LYS A 234 -3.83 -11.00 -20.78
CA LYS A 234 -4.90 -11.56 -21.63
C LYS A 234 -5.09 -10.74 -22.90
N LEU A 235 -5.06 -9.42 -22.81
CA LEU A 235 -5.21 -8.53 -23.95
C LEU A 235 -4.07 -8.77 -24.94
N ILE A 236 -2.80 -8.67 -24.51
CA ILE A 236 -1.62 -8.87 -25.38
C ILE A 236 -1.64 -10.24 -26.09
N LYS A 237 -2.04 -11.30 -25.37
CA LYS A 237 -2.05 -12.68 -25.90
C LYS A 237 -3.19 -12.94 -26.88
N ASN A 238 -4.39 -12.44 -26.59
CA ASN A 238 -5.61 -12.84 -27.30
C ASN A 238 -6.11 -11.82 -28.32
N SER A 239 -5.54 -10.61 -28.36
CA SER A 239 -5.99 -9.57 -29.29
C SER A 239 -4.93 -9.14 -30.30
N ASN A 240 -5.41 -8.49 -31.36
CA ASN A 240 -4.61 -7.87 -32.41
C ASN A 240 -4.55 -6.35 -32.20
N LEU A 241 -4.10 -5.90 -31.02
CA LEU A 241 -3.90 -4.48 -30.78
C LEU A 241 -2.94 -3.86 -31.81
N SER A 242 -3.29 -2.66 -32.25
CA SER A 242 -2.42 -1.82 -33.07
C SER A 242 -1.16 -1.44 -32.30
N ASN A 243 -0.08 -1.11 -33.03
CA ASN A 243 1.15 -0.62 -32.40
C ASN A 243 0.94 0.68 -31.63
N ASN A 244 -0.04 1.51 -32.02
CA ASN A 244 -0.40 2.73 -31.30
C ASN A 244 -0.99 2.40 -29.91
N ASN A 245 -1.94 1.46 -29.84
CA ASN A 245 -2.52 1.04 -28.56
C ASN A 245 -1.47 0.37 -27.66
N LEU A 246 -0.55 -0.42 -28.26
CA LEU A 246 0.56 -1.03 -27.52
C LEU A 246 1.54 0.03 -26.98
N ASP A 247 1.88 1.06 -27.78
CA ASP A 247 2.73 2.16 -27.36
C ASP A 247 2.10 2.99 -26.22
N GLU A 248 0.81 3.27 -26.30
CA GLU A 248 0.07 3.91 -25.21
C GLU A 248 0.08 3.08 -23.93
N LEU A 249 -0.17 1.77 -24.03
CA LEU A 249 -0.12 0.86 -22.89
C LEU A 249 1.26 0.79 -22.27
N LEU A 250 2.30 0.78 -23.11
CA LEU A 250 3.69 0.78 -22.69
C LEU A 250 4.03 2.04 -21.89
N LYS A 251 3.67 3.23 -22.40
CA LYS A 251 3.83 4.51 -21.68
C LYS A 251 3.11 4.48 -20.34
N GLN A 252 1.91 3.93 -20.30
CA GLN A 252 1.12 3.80 -19.09
C GLN A 252 1.75 2.85 -18.06
N LEU A 253 2.33 1.73 -18.48
CA LEU A 253 3.04 0.81 -17.60
C LEU A 253 4.35 1.40 -17.06
N ILE A 254 5.13 2.10 -17.90
CA ILE A 254 6.36 2.80 -17.47
C ILE A 254 6.03 3.85 -16.41
N LYS A 255 4.95 4.63 -16.61
CA LYS A 255 4.47 5.59 -15.63
C LYS A 255 4.01 4.89 -14.34
N THR A 256 3.23 3.82 -14.44
CA THR A 256 2.79 3.02 -13.29
C THR A 256 3.98 2.48 -12.50
N GLU A 257 5.02 1.95 -13.15
CA GLU A 257 6.23 1.45 -12.47
C GLU A 257 6.89 2.51 -11.60
N LYS A 258 7.06 3.73 -12.14
CA LYS A 258 7.61 4.87 -11.41
C LYS A 258 6.74 5.25 -10.21
N LEU A 259 5.43 5.29 -10.43
CA LEU A 259 4.45 5.63 -9.39
C LEU A 259 4.38 4.58 -8.27
N GLU A 260 4.51 3.29 -8.57
CA GLU A 260 4.59 2.23 -7.55
C GLU A 260 5.78 2.44 -6.62
N TYR A 261 6.95 2.75 -7.19
CA TYR A 261 8.14 3.07 -6.42
C TYR A 261 7.96 4.31 -5.53
N GLU A 262 7.53 5.44 -6.10
CA GLU A 262 7.34 6.69 -5.36
C GLU A 262 6.25 6.56 -4.29
N GLY A 263 5.21 5.80 -4.60
CA GLY A 263 4.11 5.55 -3.69
C GLY A 263 4.47 4.69 -2.50
N LEU A 264 5.20 3.59 -2.69
CA LEU A 264 5.65 2.75 -1.58
C LEU A 264 6.55 3.54 -0.62
N THR A 265 7.50 4.31 -1.14
CA THR A 265 8.39 5.12 -0.31
C THR A 265 7.63 6.20 0.46
N SER A 266 6.62 6.82 -0.17
CA SER A 266 5.72 7.79 0.47
C SER A 266 4.89 7.12 1.57
N SER A 267 4.34 5.94 1.30
CA SER A 267 3.56 5.16 2.28
C SER A 267 4.36 4.74 3.49
N LEU A 268 5.56 4.19 3.29
CA LEU A 268 6.46 3.83 4.39
C LEU A 268 6.83 5.06 5.24
N ASN A 269 7.06 6.20 4.60
CA ASN A 269 7.36 7.43 5.32
C ASN A 269 6.14 7.97 6.10
N MET A 270 4.94 7.85 5.55
CA MET A 270 3.70 8.23 6.23
C MET A 270 3.46 7.35 7.46
N GLU A 271 3.57 6.03 7.34
CA GLU A 271 3.41 5.11 8.47
C GLU A 271 4.39 5.41 9.60
N ARG A 272 5.64 5.72 9.26
CA ARG A 272 6.63 6.16 10.23
C ARG A 272 6.16 7.40 11.00
N LEU A 273 5.59 8.38 10.30
CA LEU A 273 5.09 9.61 10.92
C LEU A 273 3.83 9.36 11.77
N LEU A 274 2.90 8.55 11.27
CA LEU A 274 1.68 8.15 11.99
C LEU A 274 2.02 7.43 13.30
N GLN A 275 2.93 6.47 13.26
CA GLN A 275 3.37 5.75 14.46
C GLN A 275 3.99 6.69 15.49
N GLN A 276 4.85 7.62 15.06
CA GLN A 276 5.43 8.59 15.97
C GLN A 276 4.37 9.51 16.60
N ASP A 277 3.40 9.95 15.82
CA ASP A 277 2.32 10.82 16.29
C ASP A 277 1.44 10.10 17.30
N ILE A 278 1.10 8.82 17.07
CA ILE A 278 0.36 8.01 18.05
C ILE A 278 1.13 7.86 19.35
N ILE A 279 2.43 7.57 19.29
CA ILE A 279 3.23 7.45 20.51
C ILE A 279 3.24 8.79 21.26
N LYS A 280 3.33 9.93 20.56
CA LYS A 280 3.25 11.26 21.19
C LYS A 280 1.87 11.57 21.78
N ARG A 281 0.80 11.35 21.01
CA ARG A 281 -0.58 11.69 21.36
C ARG A 281 -1.20 10.73 22.35
N GLY A 282 -0.95 9.44 22.25
CA GLY A 282 -1.41 8.44 23.21
C GLY A 282 -0.89 8.73 24.61
N ILE A 283 0.34 9.26 24.72
CA ILE A 283 0.87 9.78 25.99
C ILE A 283 0.10 11.02 26.43
N ALA A 284 -0.14 11.98 25.52
CA ALA A 284 -0.80 13.24 25.84
C ALA A 284 -2.29 13.09 26.20
N SER A 285 -3.05 12.22 25.52
CA SER A 285 -4.48 12.03 25.81
C SER A 285 -4.70 11.17 27.06
N GLU A 286 -3.83 10.20 27.34
CA GLU A 286 -3.88 9.47 28.61
C GLU A 286 -3.50 10.37 29.79
N LEU A 287 -2.56 11.31 29.60
CA LEU A 287 -2.24 12.38 30.56
C LEU A 287 -3.50 13.18 30.92
N GLU A 288 -4.28 13.57 29.93
CA GLU A 288 -5.46 14.41 30.10
C GLU A 288 -6.66 13.64 30.70
N ASN A 289 -6.90 12.40 30.26
CA ASN A 289 -8.08 11.63 30.62
C ASN A 289 -8.01 10.94 31.99
N ARG A 290 -6.82 10.46 32.41
CA ARG A 290 -6.67 9.69 33.67
C ARG A 290 -6.25 10.52 34.88
N SER A 291 -5.86 11.77 34.70
CA SER A 291 -5.42 12.64 35.81
C SER A 291 -6.57 13.35 36.54
N LYS A 292 -7.75 12.73 36.67
CA LYS A 292 -8.89 13.36 37.35
C LYS A 292 -8.72 13.47 38.87
N THR A 293 -7.82 12.68 39.46
CA THR A 293 -7.46 12.76 40.89
C THR A 293 -5.95 12.93 41.07
N LEU A 294 -5.53 13.61 42.15
CA LEU A 294 -4.12 13.85 42.44
C LEU A 294 -3.28 12.56 42.58
N PRO A 295 -3.75 11.50 43.29
CA PRO A 295 -3.00 10.24 43.39
C PRO A 295 -2.84 9.54 42.04
N ALA A 296 -3.89 9.55 41.20
CA ALA A 296 -3.82 8.99 39.85
C ALA A 296 -2.81 9.77 38.99
N LYS A 297 -2.79 11.10 39.10
CA LYS A 297 -1.82 11.96 38.40
C LYS A 297 -0.39 11.68 38.83
N ILE A 298 -0.13 11.47 40.12
CA ILE A 298 1.21 11.13 40.64
C ILE A 298 1.65 9.76 40.14
N MET A 299 0.83 8.72 40.32
CA MET A 299 1.16 7.37 39.84
C MET A 299 1.40 7.35 38.33
N TYR A 300 0.55 8.07 37.59
CA TYR A 300 0.70 8.19 36.14
C TYR A 300 1.98 8.92 35.75
N ASN A 301 2.33 10.04 36.40
CA ASN A 301 3.58 10.75 36.12
C ASN A 301 4.82 9.88 36.39
N VAL A 302 4.79 9.09 37.47
CA VAL A 302 5.86 8.13 37.79
C VAL A 302 5.93 7.04 36.71
N PHE A 303 4.79 6.47 36.32
CA PHE A 303 4.71 5.47 35.25
C PHE A 303 5.22 6.02 33.92
N MET A 304 4.85 7.25 33.56
CA MET A 304 5.32 7.92 32.35
C MET A 304 6.79 8.25 32.40
N TYR A 305 7.34 8.59 33.56
CA TYR A 305 8.78 8.80 33.73
C TYR A 305 9.57 7.52 33.41
N ILE A 306 9.02 6.35 33.75
CA ILE A 306 9.60 5.04 33.43
C ILE A 306 9.42 4.69 31.94
N ILE A 307 8.26 4.96 31.36
CA ILE A 307 7.94 4.55 29.97
C ILE A 307 8.50 5.48 28.91
N LYS A 308 8.60 6.77 29.18
CA LYS A 308 9.10 7.77 28.22
C LYS A 308 10.45 7.40 27.59
N PRO A 309 11.49 6.97 28.34
CA PRO A 309 12.73 6.51 27.72
C PRO A 309 12.55 5.27 26.84
N LEU A 310 11.72 4.29 27.25
CA LEU A 310 11.43 3.11 26.43
C LEU A 310 10.76 3.51 25.10
N ASN A 311 9.77 4.41 25.14
CA ASN A 311 9.11 4.95 23.96
C ASN A 311 10.09 5.71 23.04
N ASN A 312 11.04 6.46 23.60
CA ASN A 312 12.07 7.14 22.81
C ASN A 312 12.99 6.14 22.09
N ILE A 313 13.41 5.07 22.79
CA ILE A 313 14.24 4.03 22.20
C ILE A 313 13.49 3.29 21.09
N GLU A 314 12.21 2.95 21.30
CA GLU A 314 11.37 2.36 20.25
C GLU A 314 11.22 3.29 19.04
N ARG A 315 11.00 4.59 19.25
CA ARG A 315 10.93 5.57 18.16
C ARG A 315 12.25 5.72 17.39
N ILE A 316 13.41 5.65 18.06
CA ILE A 316 14.72 5.62 17.41
C ILE A 316 14.80 4.39 16.51
N PHE A 317 14.51 3.22 17.07
CA PHE A 317 14.57 1.95 16.34
C PHE A 317 13.65 1.96 15.11
N GLN A 318 12.40 2.40 15.27
CA GLN A 318 11.45 2.54 14.16
C GLN A 318 11.98 3.48 13.08
N ASN A 319 12.54 4.64 13.45
CA ASN A 319 13.11 5.58 12.47
C ASN A 319 14.24 4.97 11.66
N GLU A 320 15.18 4.31 12.33
CA GLU A 320 16.29 3.65 11.65
C GLU A 320 15.80 2.53 10.73
N TYR A 321 14.82 1.76 11.20
CA TYR A 321 14.24 0.67 10.43
C TYR A 321 13.49 1.16 9.19
N PHE A 322 12.59 2.14 9.33
CA PHE A 322 11.89 2.73 8.20
C PHE A 322 12.86 3.41 7.23
N TYR A 323 13.93 4.02 7.72
CA TYR A 323 14.99 4.55 6.86
C TYR A 323 15.62 3.44 6.00
N VAL A 324 15.94 2.29 6.60
CA VAL A 324 16.46 1.13 5.86
C VAL A 324 15.43 0.61 4.86
N LEU A 325 14.16 0.44 5.25
CA LEU A 325 13.10 0.01 4.33
C LEU A 325 12.93 0.98 3.15
N ILE A 326 12.87 2.29 3.42
CA ILE A 326 12.72 3.31 2.38
C ILE A 326 13.93 3.29 1.46
N LYS A 327 15.15 3.23 2.01
CA LYS A 327 16.38 3.12 1.22
C LYS A 327 16.38 1.87 0.34
N ASN A 328 16.01 0.72 0.91
CA ASN A 328 15.92 -0.53 0.20
C ASN A 328 14.84 -0.47 -0.87
N ALA A 329 13.70 0.19 -0.65
CA ALA A 329 12.68 0.42 -1.66
C ALA A 329 13.18 1.25 -2.87
N LYS A 330 14.28 1.99 -2.72
CA LYS A 330 14.96 2.74 -3.82
C LYS A 330 15.95 1.92 -4.63
N GLN A 331 16.30 0.73 -4.17
CA GLN A 331 17.29 -0.07 -4.87
C GLN A 331 16.71 -0.68 -6.14
N PRO A 332 17.52 -0.82 -7.21
CA PRO A 332 17.08 -1.43 -8.46
C PRO A 332 16.91 -2.95 -8.35
N VAL A 333 17.50 -3.56 -7.32
CA VAL A 333 17.40 -4.99 -7.03
C VAL A 333 16.87 -5.18 -5.62
N PHE A 334 16.00 -6.17 -5.44
CA PHE A 334 15.48 -6.55 -4.14
C PHE A 334 16.57 -7.21 -3.30
N THR A 335 17.30 -6.41 -2.54
CA THR A 335 18.30 -6.88 -1.56
C THR A 335 17.76 -6.67 -0.15
N LEU A 336 16.88 -7.56 0.30
CA LEU A 336 16.51 -7.64 1.72
C LEU A 336 17.45 -8.63 2.41
N GLU A 337 18.68 -8.18 2.61
CA GLU A 337 19.80 -9.08 2.92
C GLU A 337 19.80 -9.66 4.34
N LYS A 338 19.01 -9.17 5.30
CA LYS A 338 18.99 -9.74 6.65
C LYS A 338 17.62 -9.65 7.30
N GLU A 339 17.16 -10.76 7.90
CA GLU A 339 16.13 -10.72 8.93
C GLU A 339 16.62 -9.79 10.04
N ILE A 340 15.98 -8.64 10.16
CA ILE A 340 16.28 -7.71 11.23
C ILE A 340 15.71 -8.31 12.52
N LYS A 341 16.60 -8.72 13.43
CA LYS A 341 16.19 -9.20 14.75
C LYS A 341 15.69 -8.03 15.57
N ILE A 342 14.36 -7.95 15.72
CA ILE A 342 13.72 -6.95 16.55
C ILE A 342 13.81 -7.41 18.02
N PRO A 343 14.40 -6.61 18.94
CA PRO A 343 14.38 -6.92 20.36
C PRO A 343 12.95 -7.11 20.89
N ARG A 344 12.74 -8.10 21.76
CA ARG A 344 11.40 -8.45 22.30
C ARG A 344 10.68 -7.30 23.02
N TYR A 345 11.44 -6.33 23.54
CA TYR A 345 10.89 -5.19 24.27
C TYR A 345 10.38 -4.05 23.37
N PHE A 346 10.57 -4.12 22.04
CA PHE A 346 9.94 -3.21 21.09
C PHE A 346 8.60 -3.77 20.62
N ILE A 347 7.57 -3.61 21.44
CA ILE A 347 6.28 -4.28 21.26
C ILE A 347 5.63 -3.84 19.94
N MET A 348 5.55 -2.53 19.67
CA MET A 348 4.91 -2.01 18.46
C MET A 348 5.69 -2.43 17.21
N SER A 349 7.02 -2.41 17.29
CA SER A 349 7.90 -2.79 16.20
C SER A 349 7.79 -4.28 15.86
N ASN A 350 7.71 -5.16 16.86
CA ASN A 350 7.51 -6.60 16.66
C ASN A 350 6.17 -6.92 15.98
N ILE A 351 5.15 -6.10 16.18
CA ILE A 351 3.83 -6.28 15.55
C ILE A 351 3.86 -5.76 14.10
N LEU A 352 4.34 -4.53 13.89
CA LEU A 352 4.13 -3.82 12.63
C LEU A 352 5.21 -4.13 11.58
N LEU A 353 6.49 -4.20 11.97
CA LEU A 353 7.58 -4.26 11.00
C LEU A 353 7.65 -5.56 10.18
N PRO A 354 7.30 -6.75 10.71
CA PRO A 354 7.24 -7.96 9.90
C PRO A 354 6.24 -7.85 8.73
N ASP A 355 5.09 -7.23 8.95
CA ASP A 355 4.09 -7.06 7.89
C ASP A 355 4.48 -5.97 6.90
N MET A 356 5.12 -4.88 7.35
CA MET A 356 5.73 -3.87 6.47
C MET A 356 6.77 -4.48 5.52
N LEU A 357 7.56 -5.43 6.02
CA LEU A 357 8.54 -6.16 5.23
C LEU A 357 7.86 -7.02 4.15
N LYS A 358 6.80 -7.77 4.52
CA LYS A 358 6.01 -8.56 3.56
C LYS A 358 5.40 -7.68 2.48
N ILE A 359 4.85 -6.52 2.85
CA ILE A 359 4.24 -5.58 1.89
C ILE A 359 5.30 -4.99 0.97
N THR A 360 6.48 -4.64 1.50
CA THR A 360 7.62 -4.19 0.68
C THR A 360 8.03 -5.27 -0.32
N LYS A 361 8.18 -6.53 0.11
CA LYS A 361 8.44 -7.67 -0.79
C LYS A 361 7.37 -7.81 -1.86
N GLN A 362 6.10 -7.75 -1.47
CA GLN A 362 4.98 -7.86 -2.40
C GLN A 362 4.97 -6.73 -3.43
N ALA A 363 5.30 -5.50 -3.03
CA ALA A 363 5.44 -4.37 -3.93
C ALA A 363 6.55 -4.58 -4.96
N TYR A 364 7.68 -5.17 -4.55
CA TYR A 364 8.76 -5.56 -5.45
C TYR A 364 8.34 -6.63 -6.45
N ILE A 365 7.66 -7.68 -5.99
CA ILE A 365 7.11 -8.72 -6.86
C ILE A 365 6.19 -8.10 -7.91
N GLU A 366 5.31 -7.20 -7.48
CA GLU A 366 4.32 -6.60 -8.37
C GLU A 366 4.95 -5.60 -9.35
N ARG A 367 5.94 -4.82 -8.89
CA ARG A 367 6.76 -4.00 -9.79
C ARG A 367 7.52 -4.85 -10.83
N ASN A 368 8.01 -6.02 -10.46
CA ASN A 368 8.67 -6.91 -11.41
C ASN A 368 7.70 -7.46 -12.47
N LYS A 369 6.45 -7.71 -12.09
CA LYS A 369 5.39 -8.09 -13.04
C LYS A 369 5.02 -6.93 -13.99
N ILE A 370 5.02 -5.68 -13.53
CA ILE A 370 4.88 -4.51 -14.42
C ILE A 370 5.99 -4.51 -15.47
N ARG A 371 7.26 -4.68 -15.05
CA ARG A 371 8.40 -4.77 -15.96
C ARG A 371 8.29 -5.95 -16.93
N LEU A 372 7.86 -7.11 -16.45
CA LEU A 372 7.59 -8.27 -17.30
C LEU A 372 6.52 -7.95 -18.36
N ALA A 373 5.45 -7.25 -17.98
CA ALA A 373 4.41 -6.83 -18.91
C ALA A 373 4.93 -5.84 -19.96
N ILE A 374 5.81 -4.90 -19.57
CA ILE A 374 6.52 -4.01 -20.50
C ILE A 374 7.28 -4.83 -21.55
N VAL A 375 8.06 -5.83 -21.14
CA VAL A 375 8.80 -6.69 -22.08
C VAL A 375 7.85 -7.46 -23.02
N LYS A 376 6.71 -7.96 -22.52
CA LYS A 376 5.70 -8.63 -23.36
C LYS A 376 5.12 -7.70 -24.43
N ILE A 377 4.87 -6.43 -24.10
CA ILE A 377 4.40 -5.43 -25.06
C ILE A 377 5.48 -5.16 -26.11
N LEU A 378 6.73 -4.97 -25.70
CA LEU A 378 7.85 -4.76 -26.63
C LEU A 378 8.01 -5.94 -27.60
N LEU A 379 7.89 -7.18 -27.10
CA LEU A 379 7.90 -8.39 -27.93
C LEU A 379 6.74 -8.41 -28.93
N LYS A 380 5.54 -8.01 -28.52
CA LYS A 380 4.36 -7.92 -29.41
C LYS A 380 4.55 -6.83 -30.47
N MET A 381 5.05 -5.66 -30.10
CA MET A 381 5.35 -4.56 -31.02
C MET A 381 6.41 -4.98 -32.05
N TYR A 382 7.49 -5.64 -31.61
CA TYR A 382 8.50 -6.20 -32.51
C TYR A 382 7.86 -7.18 -33.50
N LYS A 383 7.07 -8.15 -33.01
CA LYS A 383 6.39 -9.12 -33.87
C LYS A 383 5.44 -8.46 -34.87
N ASN A 384 4.69 -7.44 -34.46
CA ASN A 384 3.80 -6.70 -35.35
C ASN A 384 4.57 -5.99 -36.48
N LYS A 385 5.81 -5.55 -36.21
CA LYS A 385 6.66 -4.82 -37.17
C LYS A 385 7.45 -5.75 -38.10
N ILE A 386 7.97 -6.86 -37.57
CA ILE A 386 8.94 -7.74 -38.25
C ILE A 386 8.29 -9.06 -38.71
N GLY A 387 7.16 -9.45 -38.11
CA GLY A 387 6.43 -10.69 -38.41
C GLY A 387 6.79 -11.88 -37.52
N PHE A 388 7.93 -11.85 -36.83
CA PHE A 388 8.40 -12.89 -35.92
C PHE A 388 8.92 -12.32 -34.59
N TYR A 389 9.10 -13.17 -33.57
CA TYR A 389 9.73 -12.78 -32.30
C TYR A 389 11.28 -12.79 -32.42
N PRO A 390 11.99 -11.89 -31.71
CA PRO A 390 13.44 -11.79 -31.79
C PRO A 390 14.15 -13.03 -31.23
N GLU A 391 15.40 -13.28 -31.61
CA GLU A 391 16.17 -14.41 -31.06
C GLU A 391 16.58 -14.13 -29.61
N ASN A 392 16.80 -12.86 -29.27
CA ASN A 392 17.19 -12.43 -27.93
C ASN A 392 16.55 -11.07 -27.56
N LEU A 393 16.48 -10.75 -26.26
CA LEU A 393 15.86 -9.51 -25.79
C LEU A 393 16.61 -8.24 -26.20
N SER A 394 17.92 -8.32 -26.50
CA SER A 394 18.72 -7.15 -26.86
C SER A 394 18.28 -6.50 -28.18
N GLU A 395 17.65 -7.28 -29.07
CA GLU A 395 17.10 -6.79 -30.34
C GLU A 395 15.88 -5.87 -30.15
N LEU A 396 15.19 -5.93 -29.01
CA LEU A 396 13.99 -5.13 -28.76
C LEU A 396 14.28 -3.63 -28.72
N LYS A 397 15.47 -3.24 -28.23
CA LYS A 397 15.86 -1.83 -28.08
C LYS A 397 15.84 -1.09 -29.41
N ASN A 398 16.37 -1.72 -30.46
CA ASN A 398 16.48 -1.13 -31.79
C ASN A 398 15.12 -1.06 -32.51
N ALA A 399 14.22 -2.01 -32.24
CA ALA A 399 12.96 -2.12 -32.97
C ALA A 399 11.86 -1.20 -32.43
N ALA A 400 11.78 -1.05 -31.10
CA ALA A 400 10.70 -0.36 -30.40
C ALA A 400 11.07 1.04 -29.88
N GLY A 401 12.36 1.38 -29.77
CA GLY A 401 12.80 2.69 -29.29
C GLY A 401 12.69 2.89 -27.78
N TYR A 402 12.51 1.81 -27.02
CA TYR A 402 12.45 1.81 -25.55
C TYR A 402 13.55 0.92 -24.97
N ASP A 403 14.03 1.29 -23.79
CA ASP A 403 14.92 0.43 -23.01
C ASP A 403 14.15 -0.78 -22.47
N VAL A 404 14.77 -1.96 -22.54
CA VAL A 404 14.22 -3.19 -21.97
C VAL A 404 14.50 -3.18 -20.46
N PRO A 405 13.48 -3.24 -19.60
CA PRO A 405 13.70 -3.25 -18.16
C PRO A 405 14.34 -4.58 -17.72
N SER A 406 15.18 -4.51 -16.69
CA SER A 406 15.80 -5.66 -16.03
C SER A 406 14.88 -6.31 -14.99
N ASP A 407 15.08 -7.60 -14.69
CA ASP A 407 14.47 -8.30 -13.57
C ASP A 407 15.02 -7.76 -12.24
N ILE A 408 14.16 -7.08 -11.47
CA ILE A 408 14.55 -6.44 -10.20
C ILE A 408 14.68 -7.44 -9.05
N MET A 409 14.27 -8.69 -9.22
CA MET A 409 14.36 -9.67 -8.13
C MET A 409 15.75 -10.29 -8.03
N LYS A 410 16.47 -10.43 -9.16
CA LYS A 410 17.84 -10.98 -9.19
C LYS A 410 18.91 -10.03 -9.72
N GLY A 411 18.52 -8.97 -10.41
CA GLY A 411 19.45 -8.12 -11.16
C GLY A 411 19.89 -8.81 -12.46
N GLY A 412 19.59 -8.21 -13.60
CA GLY A 412 19.89 -8.76 -14.93
C GLY A 412 18.64 -8.90 -15.80
N ASP A 413 18.77 -9.59 -16.93
CA ASP A 413 17.66 -9.74 -17.88
C ASP A 413 16.64 -10.79 -17.43
N PHE A 414 15.40 -10.66 -17.91
CA PHE A 414 14.40 -11.72 -17.77
C PHE A 414 14.82 -12.98 -18.54
N TYR A 415 14.43 -14.16 -18.04
CA TYR A 415 14.58 -15.37 -18.84
C TYR A 415 13.68 -15.27 -20.07
N TYR A 416 14.28 -15.43 -21.25
CA TYR A 416 13.59 -15.42 -22.53
C TYR A 416 14.04 -16.61 -23.37
N LYS A 417 13.07 -17.33 -23.93
CA LYS A 417 13.31 -18.39 -24.90
C LYS A 417 12.32 -18.29 -26.04
N LYS A 418 12.81 -18.05 -27.25
CA LYS A 418 12.01 -18.10 -28.47
C LYS A 418 11.55 -19.53 -28.74
N MET A 419 10.32 -19.66 -29.20
CA MET A 419 9.74 -20.87 -29.78
C MET A 419 9.22 -20.52 -31.19
N ASP A 420 8.91 -21.51 -32.03
CA ASP A 420 8.56 -21.28 -33.44
C ASP A 420 7.58 -20.12 -33.68
N LYS A 421 6.43 -20.14 -33.00
CA LYS A 421 5.37 -19.13 -33.13
C LYS A 421 5.09 -18.34 -31.83
N THR A 422 5.79 -18.68 -30.76
CA THR A 422 5.53 -18.25 -29.38
C THR A 422 6.85 -17.96 -28.65
N TYR A 423 6.77 -17.61 -27.37
CA TYR A 423 7.95 -17.43 -26.53
C TYR A 423 7.64 -17.86 -25.10
N GLU A 424 8.67 -18.23 -24.35
CA GLU A 424 8.65 -18.35 -22.91
C GLU A 424 9.35 -17.12 -22.33
N LEU A 425 8.67 -16.41 -21.42
CA LEU A 425 9.21 -15.26 -20.71
C LEU A 425 8.81 -15.39 -19.24
N LYS A 426 9.79 -15.41 -18.33
CA LYS A 426 9.55 -15.53 -16.89
C LYS A 426 10.57 -14.76 -16.06
N THR A 427 10.16 -14.47 -14.83
CA THR A 427 11.05 -13.94 -13.79
C THR A 427 12.02 -15.03 -13.38
N LEU A 428 13.26 -14.66 -13.05
CA LEU A 428 14.24 -15.61 -12.54
C LEU A 428 13.97 -16.00 -11.08
N TYR A 429 13.10 -15.24 -10.41
CA TYR A 429 12.57 -15.54 -9.09
C TYR A 429 11.28 -16.34 -9.26
N GLU A 430 11.35 -17.66 -9.07
CA GLU A 430 10.20 -18.52 -8.82
C GLU A 430 10.12 -18.72 -7.30
N GLU A 431 8.99 -18.33 -6.69
CA GLU A 431 8.74 -18.67 -5.28
C GLU A 431 8.69 -20.19 -5.16
N LYS A 432 9.64 -20.74 -4.39
CA LYS A 432 9.59 -22.14 -3.95
C LYS A 432 8.48 -22.34 -2.93
#